data_AF-A0A9P1ED34-F1
#
_entry.id   AF-A0A9P1ED34-F1
#
_cell.length_a   1.000
_cell.length_b   1.000
_cell.length_c   1.000
_cell.angle_alpha   90.00
_cell.angle_beta   90.00
_cell.angle_gamma   90.00
#
_symmetry.space_group_name_H-M   'P 1'
#
loop_
_entity.id
_entity.type
_entity.pdbx_description
1 polymer ?
#
loop_
_entity_poly.entity_id
_entity_poly.type
_entity_poly.pdbx_seq_one_letter_code
_entity_poly.pdbx_strand_id
1 'polypeptide(L)'
;MIFWKAKKAYNEADFVEALDEMGKVSPAAVTAFKAYNPKCFWRTYIRTTTKCDVIVSNMTETFNGYIINARAKHIIFMLQDIRGALMQTMVVKRQGMENNGSLLCPRIQARLEKSKDEAANCTFLPSSEVLFQVCHRLGTLTVNFEAKSCTCRKWDPSRVSCCHVVACNLL
;
A
#
# COMPACT_ATOMS: atom_id res chain seq x y z
N MET A 1 -9.38 -0.84 16.51
CA MET A 1 -8.33 -0.42 15.55
C MET A 1 -8.82 0.66 14.56
N ILE A 2 -9.47 1.73 15.04
CA ILE A 2 -10.09 2.75 14.17
C ILE A 2 -9.04 3.69 13.54
N PHE A 3 -7.98 4.03 14.30
CA PHE A 3 -6.84 4.81 13.82
C PHE A 3 -6.23 4.26 12.52
N TRP A 4 -5.98 2.95 12.48
CA TRP A 4 -5.39 2.32 11.30
C TRP A 4 -6.37 2.21 10.12
N LYS A 5 -7.69 2.12 10.38
CA LYS A 5 -8.73 2.18 9.34
C LYS A 5 -8.66 3.54 8.63
N ALA A 6 -8.66 4.64 9.39
CA ALA A 6 -8.52 5.99 8.85
C ALA A 6 -7.16 6.18 8.14
N LYS A 7 -6.04 5.87 8.81
CA LYS A 7 -4.70 6.12 8.25
C LYS A 7 -4.44 5.36 6.93
N LYS A 8 -4.95 4.13 6.81
CA LYS A 8 -4.72 3.24 5.65
C LYS A 8 -5.79 3.34 4.55
N ALA A 9 -6.81 4.18 4.71
CA ALA A 9 -7.82 4.42 3.69
C ALA A 9 -7.18 4.88 2.38
N TYR A 10 -7.70 4.40 1.24
CA TYR A 10 -7.18 4.76 -0.09
C TYR A 10 -7.99 5.90 -0.72
N ASN A 11 -9.30 5.93 -0.48
CA ASN A 11 -10.20 6.97 -0.98
C ASN A 11 -10.63 7.90 0.18
N GLU A 12 -11.31 8.99 -0.15
CA GLU A 12 -11.78 9.96 0.84
C GLU A 12 -13.06 9.53 1.55
N ALA A 13 -13.92 8.75 0.89
CA ALA A 13 -15.15 8.23 1.48
C ALA A 13 -14.87 7.31 2.68
N ASP A 14 -14.04 6.29 2.50
CA ASP A 14 -13.58 5.36 3.54
C ASP A 14 -12.83 6.11 4.66
N PHE A 15 -12.12 7.18 4.31
CA PHE A 15 -11.41 8.02 5.27
C PHE A 15 -12.38 8.78 6.18
N VAL A 16 -13.39 9.43 5.59
CA VAL A 16 -14.41 10.17 6.33
C VAL A 16 -15.26 9.22 7.19
N GLU A 17 -15.64 8.06 6.67
CA GLU A 17 -16.34 7.02 7.43
C GLU A 17 -15.54 6.59 8.67
N ALA A 18 -14.25 6.34 8.52
CA ALA A 18 -13.39 5.96 9.63
C ALA A 18 -13.21 7.10 10.67
N LEU A 19 -13.26 8.37 10.24
CA LEU A 19 -13.26 9.50 11.15
C LEU A 19 -14.58 9.66 11.90
N ASP A 20 -15.73 9.40 11.26
CA ASP A 20 -17.04 9.40 11.91
C ASP A 20 -17.11 8.31 12.99
N GLU A 21 -16.65 7.10 12.69
CA GLU A 21 -16.49 6.03 13.67
C GLU A 21 -15.58 6.42 14.84
N MET A 22 -14.48 7.12 14.55
CA MET A 22 -13.57 7.61 15.59
C MET A 22 -14.23 8.66 16.47
N GLY A 23 -15.02 9.56 15.87
CA GLY A 23 -15.75 10.63 16.56
C GLY A 23 -16.81 10.09 17.53
N LYS A 24 -17.48 8.98 17.17
CA LYS A 24 -18.43 8.29 18.05
C LYS A 24 -17.78 7.76 19.33
N VAL A 25 -16.50 7.39 19.27
CA VAL A 25 -15.74 6.91 20.43
C VAL A 25 -15.11 8.08 21.20
N SER A 26 -14.47 9.01 20.50
CA SER A 26 -13.83 10.18 21.11
C SER A 26 -13.70 11.33 20.10
N PRO A 27 -14.46 12.42 20.27
CA PRO A 27 -14.31 13.62 19.43
C PRO A 27 -12.91 14.23 19.54
N ALA A 28 -12.31 14.19 20.73
CA ALA A 28 -10.95 14.69 20.95
C ALA A 28 -9.90 13.93 20.12
N ALA A 29 -10.09 12.62 19.93
CA ALA A 29 -9.21 11.81 19.09
C ALA A 29 -9.25 12.27 17.62
N VAL A 30 -10.42 12.64 17.09
CA VAL A 30 -10.54 13.16 15.72
C VAL A 30 -9.82 14.49 15.57
N THR A 31 -9.96 15.39 16.54
CA THR A 31 -9.27 16.68 16.55
C THR A 31 -7.75 16.49 16.58
N ALA A 32 -7.26 15.64 17.50
CA ALA A 32 -5.84 15.31 17.57
C ALA A 32 -5.32 14.63 16.31
N PHE A 33 -6.12 13.74 15.71
CA PHE A 33 -5.77 13.06 14.46
C PHE A 33 -5.62 14.06 13.31
N LYS A 34 -6.57 14.99 13.15
CA LYS A 34 -6.56 16.04 12.11
C LYS A 34 -5.53 17.14 12.35
N ALA A 35 -5.05 17.33 13.58
CA ALA A 35 -4.00 18.30 13.88
C ALA A 35 -2.68 17.97 13.16
N TYR A 36 -2.42 16.70 12.87
CA TYR A 36 -1.31 16.29 12.01
C TYR A 36 -1.64 16.52 10.54
N ASN A 37 -0.67 17.04 9.76
CA ASN A 37 -0.89 17.37 8.35
C ASN A 37 -1.40 16.15 7.53
N PRO A 38 -2.68 16.17 7.10
CA PRO A 38 -3.31 15.09 6.33
C PRO A 38 -2.51 14.64 5.11
N LYS A 39 -1.95 15.63 4.40
CA LYS A 39 -1.31 15.46 3.10
C LYS A 39 0.04 14.75 3.20
N CYS A 40 0.65 14.74 4.38
CA CYS A 40 1.97 14.15 4.60
C CYS A 40 1.90 12.68 5.04
N PHE A 41 0.85 12.29 5.77
CA PHE A 41 0.85 11.03 6.52
C PHE A 41 -0.25 10.04 6.14
N TRP A 42 -1.30 10.50 5.46
CA TRP A 42 -2.46 9.66 5.19
C TRP A 42 -2.45 9.16 3.76
N ARG A 43 -2.80 7.89 3.59
CA ARG A 43 -2.70 7.22 2.29
C ARG A 43 -3.64 7.80 1.25
N THR A 44 -4.82 8.27 1.66
CA THR A 44 -5.78 8.99 0.83
C THR A 44 -5.17 10.19 0.10
N TYR A 45 -4.15 10.85 0.67
CA TYR A 45 -3.54 12.06 0.12
C TYR A 45 -2.13 11.84 -0.45
N ILE A 46 -1.64 10.59 -0.51
CA ILE A 46 -0.35 10.29 -1.16
C ILE A 46 -0.40 10.62 -2.65
N ARG A 47 0.67 11.24 -3.13
CA ARG A 47 0.91 11.45 -4.57
C ARG A 47 1.02 10.13 -5.30
N THR A 48 0.28 9.98 -6.39
CA THR A 48 0.34 8.78 -7.24
C THR A 48 1.63 8.69 -8.06
N THR A 49 2.45 9.73 -8.13
CA THR A 49 3.68 9.76 -8.93
C THR A 49 4.77 8.85 -8.37
N THR A 50 4.89 8.73 -7.05
CA THR A 50 5.95 7.97 -6.36
C THR A 50 5.84 6.45 -6.53
N LYS A 51 4.68 5.95 -7.00
CA LYS A 51 4.41 4.50 -7.18
C LYS A 51 4.69 3.67 -5.92
N CYS A 52 4.46 4.25 -4.74
CA CYS A 52 4.59 3.61 -3.44
C CYS A 52 3.38 3.94 -2.56
N ASP A 53 2.77 2.93 -1.93
CA ASP A 53 1.66 3.08 -0.99
C ASP A 53 2.05 2.84 0.47
N VAL A 54 3.36 2.79 0.77
CA VAL A 54 3.90 2.58 2.12
C VAL A 54 3.83 3.88 2.94
N ILE A 55 3.12 3.82 4.07
CA ILE A 55 2.89 4.96 5.00
C ILE A 55 3.34 4.67 6.44
N VAL A 56 4.04 3.56 6.62
CA VAL A 56 4.49 3.10 7.93
C VAL A 56 5.97 3.43 8.10
N SER A 57 6.33 3.80 9.32
CA SER A 57 7.72 3.97 9.78
C SER A 57 8.48 2.66 9.86
N ASN A 58 7.85 1.51 9.55
CA ASN A 58 8.49 0.21 9.68
C ASN A 58 9.84 0.12 8.94
N MET A 59 10.01 0.79 7.79
CA MET A 59 11.30 0.80 7.08
C MET A 59 12.40 1.49 7.90
N THR A 60 12.09 2.65 8.49
CA THR A 60 13.04 3.40 9.31
C THR A 60 13.28 2.71 10.64
N GLU A 61 12.25 2.14 11.26
CA GLU A 61 12.36 1.35 12.50
C GLU A 61 13.19 0.08 12.30
N THR A 62 12.93 -0.67 11.22
CA THR A 62 13.71 -1.87 10.88
C THR A 62 15.17 -1.51 10.65
N PHE A 63 15.43 -0.44 9.89
CA PHE A 63 16.81 0.02 9.65
C PHE A 63 17.49 0.48 10.94
N ASN A 64 16.81 1.25 11.78
CA ASN A 64 17.34 1.70 13.06
C ASN A 64 17.66 0.53 14.00
N GLY A 65 16.80 -0.48 14.07
CA GLY A 65 17.07 -1.70 14.83
C GLY A 65 18.24 -2.50 14.24
N TYR A 66 18.36 -2.53 12.92
CA TYR A 66 19.44 -3.22 12.23
C TYR A 66 20.82 -2.63 12.53
N ILE A 67 20.92 -1.30 12.60
CA ILE A 67 22.20 -0.61 12.84
C ILE A 67 22.45 -0.28 14.31
N ILE A 68 21.60 -0.71 15.24
CA ILE A 68 21.65 -0.27 16.64
C ILE A 68 23.01 -0.51 17.29
N ASN A 69 23.60 -1.68 17.08
CA ASN A 69 24.92 -2.03 17.61
C ASN A 69 26.05 -1.34 16.84
N ALA A 70 25.91 -1.19 15.52
CA ALA A 70 26.90 -0.51 14.69
C ALA A 70 27.03 0.97 15.07
N ARG A 71 25.91 1.62 15.42
CA ARG A 71 25.85 3.04 15.85
C ARG A 71 26.59 3.33 17.16
N ALA A 72 26.85 2.32 17.98
CA ALA A 72 27.64 2.47 19.20
C ALA A 72 29.15 2.51 18.94
N LYS A 73 29.60 2.24 17.70
CA LYS A 73 31.01 2.23 17.31
C LYS A 73 31.44 3.56 16.71
N HIS A 74 32.75 3.81 16.65
CA HIS A 74 33.29 4.93 15.87
C HIS A 74 32.90 4.84 14.39
N ILE A 75 32.83 6.01 13.73
CA ILE A 75 32.29 6.17 12.37
C ILE A 75 32.83 5.16 11.36
N ILE A 76 34.13 4.86 11.38
CA ILE A 76 34.76 3.91 10.45
C ILE A 76 34.21 2.49 10.67
N PHE A 77 34.18 2.03 11.92
CA PHE A 77 33.68 0.70 12.27
C PHE A 77 32.16 0.57 12.06
N MET A 78 31.40 1.64 12.34
CA MET A 78 29.97 1.69 12.06
C MET A 78 29.69 1.47 10.56
N LEU A 79 30.41 2.20 9.69
CA LEU A 79 30.25 2.07 8.24
C LEU A 79 30.70 0.69 7.73
N GLN A 80 31.76 0.12 8.32
CA GLN A 80 32.22 -1.23 7.97
C GLN A 80 31.19 -2.30 8.31
N ASP A 81 30.58 -2.23 9.49
CA ASP A 81 29.49 -3.13 9.89
C ASP A 81 28.28 -3.00 8.98
N ILE A 82 27.80 -1.76 8.75
CA ILE A 82 26.65 -1.50 7.87
C ILE A 82 26.91 -2.05 6.47
N ARG A 83 28.11 -1.83 5.92
CA ARG A 83 28.51 -2.36 4.61
C ARG A 83 28.48 -3.89 4.60
N GLY A 84 29.10 -4.54 5.57
CA GLY A 84 29.14 -6.01 5.65
C GLY A 84 27.75 -6.63 5.75
N ALA A 85 26.89 -6.02 6.56
CA ALA A 85 25.53 -6.46 6.79
C ALA A 85 24.66 -6.27 5.51
N LEU A 86 24.80 -5.14 4.81
CA LEU A 86 24.15 -4.92 3.51
C LEU A 86 24.60 -5.94 2.47
N MET A 87 25.90 -6.23 2.39
CA MET A 87 26.43 -7.25 1.46
C MET A 87 25.81 -8.62 1.71
N GLN A 88 25.79 -9.08 2.97
CA GLN A 88 25.15 -10.35 3.34
C GLN A 88 23.66 -10.36 2.98
N THR A 89 22.95 -9.27 3.27
CA THR A 89 21.52 -9.14 2.96
C THR A 89 21.26 -9.23 1.46
N MET A 90 22.07 -8.58 0.63
CA MET A 90 21.93 -8.63 -0.83
C MET A 90 22.12 -10.05 -1.37
N VAL A 91 23.11 -10.80 -0.85
CA VAL A 91 23.34 -12.19 -1.24
C VAL A 91 22.15 -13.07 -0.87
N VAL A 92 21.67 -12.99 0.38
CA VAL A 92 20.51 -13.77 0.84
C VAL A 92 19.25 -13.44 0.02
N LYS A 93 19.02 -12.15 -0.28
CA LYS A 93 17.87 -11.73 -1.10
C LYS A 93 17.98 -12.22 -2.53
N ARG A 94 19.18 -12.19 -3.13
CA ARG A 94 19.43 -12.72 -4.47
C ARG A 94 19.16 -14.21 -4.52
N GLN A 95 19.76 -15.00 -3.65
CA GLN A 95 19.57 -16.46 -3.58
C GLN A 95 18.10 -16.83 -3.35
N GLY A 96 17.40 -16.09 -2.47
CA GLY A 96 15.97 -16.29 -2.24
C GLY A 96 15.11 -16.05 -3.50
N MET A 97 15.53 -15.13 -4.38
CA MET A 97 14.83 -14.87 -5.65
C MET A 97 15.26 -15.81 -6.78
N GLU A 98 16.53 -16.25 -6.81
CA GLU A 98 17.00 -17.28 -7.75
C GLU A 98 16.26 -18.61 -7.53
N ASN A 99 15.96 -18.94 -6.27
CA ASN A 99 15.17 -20.12 -5.92
C ASN A 99 13.65 -19.91 -6.11
N ASN A 100 13.20 -18.69 -6.42
CA ASN A 100 11.79 -18.40 -6.60
C ASN A 100 11.39 -18.65 -8.07
N GLY A 101 10.72 -19.78 -8.33
CA GLY A 101 10.27 -20.15 -9.67
C GLY A 101 9.10 -19.32 -10.23
N SER A 102 8.54 -18.37 -9.47
CA SER A 102 7.44 -17.53 -9.94
C SER A 102 7.94 -16.22 -10.55
N LEU A 103 7.21 -15.75 -11.58
CA LEU A 103 7.47 -14.47 -12.26
C LEU A 103 7.36 -13.26 -11.31
N LEU A 104 6.56 -13.40 -10.24
CA LEU A 104 6.26 -12.32 -9.30
C LEU A 104 6.90 -12.59 -7.94
N CYS A 105 7.41 -11.55 -7.29
CA CYS A 105 7.86 -11.65 -5.91
C CYS A 105 6.73 -12.16 -4.99
N PRO A 106 7.00 -13.06 -4.03
CA PRO A 106 5.96 -13.70 -3.20
C PRO A 106 4.98 -12.73 -2.53
N ARG A 107 5.46 -11.55 -2.09
CA ARG A 107 4.62 -10.52 -1.47
C ARG A 107 3.63 -9.88 -2.44
N ILE A 108 4.05 -9.64 -3.68
CA ILE A 108 3.17 -9.06 -4.72
C ILE A 108 2.21 -10.13 -5.22
N GLN A 109 2.69 -11.36 -5.40
CA GLN A 109 1.85 -12.51 -5.76
C GLN A 109 0.73 -12.73 -4.74
N ALA A 110 1.05 -12.77 -3.44
CA ALA A 110 0.04 -12.90 -2.38
C ALA A 110 -0.97 -11.75 -2.37
N ARG A 111 -0.54 -10.52 -2.66
CA ARG A 111 -1.45 -9.36 -2.78
C ARG A 111 -2.37 -9.48 -4.00
N LEU A 112 -1.86 -10.00 -5.12
CA LEU A 112 -2.63 -10.21 -6.33
C LEU A 112 -3.63 -11.37 -6.16
N GLU A 113 -3.23 -12.48 -5.55
CA GLU A 113 -4.15 -13.61 -5.30
C GLU A 113 -5.32 -13.18 -4.41
N LYS A 114 -5.05 -12.42 -3.33
CA LYS A 114 -6.13 -11.83 -2.54
C LYS A 114 -7.04 -10.92 -3.36
N SER A 115 -6.48 -10.15 -4.30
CA SER A 115 -7.27 -9.28 -5.16
C SER A 115 -8.12 -10.08 -6.15
N LYS A 116 -7.63 -11.24 -6.61
CA LYS A 116 -8.36 -12.18 -7.46
C LYS A 116 -9.51 -12.85 -6.69
N ASP A 117 -9.29 -13.27 -5.45
CA ASP A 117 -10.36 -13.79 -4.60
C ASP A 117 -11.47 -12.74 -4.39
N GLU A 118 -11.08 -11.48 -4.14
CA GLU A 118 -12.02 -10.37 -3.99
C GLU A 118 -12.71 -10.00 -5.31
N ALA A 119 -12.07 -10.25 -6.47
CA ALA A 119 -12.61 -9.93 -7.79
C ALA A 119 -13.87 -10.74 -8.13
N ALA A 120 -14.03 -11.94 -7.56
CA ALA A 120 -15.24 -12.74 -7.71
C ALA A 120 -16.52 -12.05 -7.18
N ASN A 121 -16.36 -11.07 -6.29
CA ASN A 121 -17.46 -10.28 -5.74
C ASN A 121 -17.72 -8.98 -6.52
N CYS A 122 -17.05 -8.79 -7.67
CA CYS A 122 -17.20 -7.61 -8.52
C CYS A 122 -18.03 -7.98 -9.75
N THR A 123 -19.00 -7.14 -10.10
CA THR A 123 -19.63 -7.15 -11.42
C THR A 123 -19.21 -5.91 -12.18
N PHE A 124 -19.05 -6.00 -13.50
CA PHE A 124 -18.58 -4.87 -14.30
C PHE A 124 -19.37 -4.70 -15.58
N LEU A 125 -19.37 -3.48 -16.08
CA LEU A 125 -19.99 -3.06 -17.33
C LEU A 125 -18.95 -2.28 -18.13
N PRO A 126 -18.55 -2.75 -19.33
CA PRO A 126 -17.65 -2.01 -20.20
C PRO A 126 -18.39 -0.79 -20.78
N SER A 127 -17.75 0.38 -20.70
CA SER A 127 -18.16 1.58 -21.44
C SER A 127 -17.35 1.77 -22.71
N SER A 128 -16.09 1.32 -22.72
CA SER A 128 -15.19 1.25 -23.87
C SER A 128 -14.14 0.15 -23.64
N GLU A 129 -13.21 -0.04 -24.57
CA GLU A 129 -12.08 -0.98 -24.41
C GLU A 129 -11.18 -0.65 -23.21
N VAL A 130 -11.17 0.61 -22.76
CA VAL A 130 -10.29 1.08 -21.68
C VAL A 130 -11.03 1.54 -20.43
N LEU A 131 -12.34 1.73 -20.49
CA LEU A 131 -13.14 2.30 -19.41
C LEU A 131 -14.27 1.36 -18.98
N PHE A 132 -14.30 1.05 -17.69
CA PHE A 132 -15.24 0.09 -17.11
C PHE A 132 -15.88 0.69 -15.87
N GLN A 133 -17.18 0.46 -15.72
CA GLN A 133 -17.90 0.66 -14.47
C GLN A 133 -17.91 -0.66 -13.71
N VAL A 134 -17.53 -0.65 -12.44
CA VAL A 134 -17.45 -1.84 -11.59
C VAL A 134 -18.33 -1.63 -10.37
N CYS A 135 -19.28 -2.53 -10.16
CA CYS A 135 -20.06 -2.62 -8.95
C CYS A 135 -19.36 -3.58 -7.99
N HIS A 136 -19.03 -3.10 -6.80
CA HIS A 136 -18.39 -3.92 -5.77
C HIS A 136 -18.90 -3.48 -4.39
N ARG A 137 -19.49 -4.45 -3.67
CA ARG A 137 -20.22 -4.19 -2.41
C ARG A 137 -21.36 -3.19 -2.66
N LEU A 138 -21.40 -2.09 -1.90
CA LEU A 138 -22.44 -1.05 -1.97
C LEU A 138 -22.02 0.16 -2.83
N GLY A 139 -20.90 0.06 -3.56
CA GLY A 139 -20.35 1.18 -4.32
C GLY A 139 -20.17 0.87 -5.79
N THR A 140 -20.39 1.90 -6.62
CA THR A 140 -20.02 1.92 -8.03
C THR A 140 -18.67 2.60 -8.18
N LEU A 141 -17.76 1.96 -8.89
CA LEU A 141 -16.39 2.40 -9.10
C LEU A 141 -16.09 2.45 -10.59
N THR A 142 -15.08 3.21 -10.98
CA THR A 142 -14.63 3.30 -12.36
C THR A 142 -13.19 2.81 -12.45
N VAL A 143 -12.92 1.96 -13.43
CA VAL A 143 -11.58 1.51 -13.80
C VAL A 143 -11.25 2.10 -15.17
N ASN A 144 -10.10 2.75 -15.27
CA ASN A 144 -9.57 3.28 -16.51
C ASN A 144 -8.17 2.70 -16.77
N PHE A 145 -8.05 1.84 -17.79
CA PHE A 145 -6.81 1.17 -18.14
C PHE A 145 -5.79 2.10 -18.81
N GLU A 146 -6.24 3.09 -19.58
CA GLU A 146 -5.37 4.07 -20.24
C GLU A 146 -4.68 4.95 -19.20
N ALA A 147 -5.44 5.51 -18.25
CA ALA A 147 -4.92 6.29 -17.14
C ALA A 147 -4.21 5.44 -16.07
N LYS A 148 -4.34 4.11 -16.16
CA LYS A 148 -3.94 3.13 -15.14
C LYS A 148 -4.47 3.52 -13.76
N SER A 149 -5.77 3.81 -13.66
CA SER A 149 -6.39 4.30 -12.44
C SER A 149 -7.68 3.55 -12.10
N CYS A 150 -8.00 3.55 -10.81
CA CYS A 150 -9.29 3.07 -10.31
C CYS A 150 -9.77 4.02 -9.22
N THR A 151 -11.07 4.33 -9.18
CA THR A 151 -11.63 5.23 -8.16
C THR A 151 -11.47 4.72 -6.73
N CYS A 152 -11.22 3.42 -6.53
CA CYS A 152 -10.83 2.90 -5.21
C CYS A 152 -9.43 3.35 -4.76
N ARG A 153 -8.64 4.00 -5.63
CA ARG A 153 -7.27 4.48 -5.42
C ARG A 153 -6.23 3.44 -5.02
N LYS A 154 -6.56 2.15 -4.95
CA LYS A 154 -5.58 1.09 -4.59
C LYS A 154 -4.52 0.90 -5.68
N TRP A 155 -4.91 1.00 -6.95
CA TRP A 155 -4.04 0.75 -8.10
C TRP A 155 -3.12 1.94 -8.41
N ASP A 156 -3.61 3.17 -8.26
CA ASP A 156 -2.87 4.37 -8.71
C ASP A 156 -1.50 4.55 -8.03
N PRO A 157 -1.38 4.47 -6.69
CA PRO A 157 -0.12 4.65 -5.99
C PRO A 157 0.70 3.37 -5.92
N SER A 158 0.11 2.17 -5.96
CA SER A 158 0.88 0.93 -5.80
C SER A 158 1.29 0.28 -7.13
N ARG A 159 0.57 0.59 -8.21
CA ARG A 159 0.60 -0.11 -9.52
C ARG A 159 0.33 -1.61 -9.46
N VAL A 160 -0.02 -2.14 -8.29
CA VAL A 160 -0.55 -3.50 -8.15
C VAL A 160 -2.04 -3.45 -8.39
N SER A 161 -2.53 -4.25 -9.34
CA SER A 161 -3.95 -4.32 -9.68
C SER A 161 -4.80 -4.57 -8.44
N CYS A 162 -5.85 -3.78 -8.26
CA CYS A 162 -6.88 -4.05 -7.25
C CYS A 162 -7.89 -5.06 -7.78
N CYS A 163 -8.79 -5.54 -6.91
CA CYS A 163 -9.83 -6.49 -7.30
C CYS A 163 -10.69 -6.02 -8.48
N HIS A 164 -10.99 -4.71 -8.58
CA HIS A 164 -11.74 -4.14 -9.70
C HIS A 164 -11.00 -4.25 -11.03
N VAL A 165 -9.70 -3.94 -11.01
CA VAL A 165 -8.85 -4.06 -12.21
C VAL A 165 -8.73 -5.52 -12.61
N VAL A 166 -8.53 -6.42 -11.64
CA VAL A 166 -8.46 -7.86 -11.90
C VAL A 166 -9.77 -8.37 -12.51
N ALA A 167 -10.92 -7.97 -11.97
CA ALA A 167 -12.23 -8.37 -12.49
C ALA A 167 -12.42 -7.98 -13.97
N CYS A 168 -12.05 -6.75 -14.34
CA CYS A 168 -12.16 -6.30 -15.73
C CYS A 168 -11.12 -6.93 -16.69
N ASN A 169 -9.99 -7.40 -16.16
CA ASN A 169 -8.91 -8.02 -16.95
C ASN A 169 -9.11 -9.52 -17.23
N LEU A 170 -10.21 -10.11 -16.76
CA LEU A 170 -10.57 -11.52 -17.00
C LEU A 170 -11.43 -11.71 -18.27
N LEU A 171 -11.64 -10.65 -19.06
CA LEU A 171 -12.11 -10.72 -20.45
C LEU A 171 -10.96 -11.13 -21.37
#